data_AF-A0A5C3Q6E6-F1
#
_entry.id   AF-A0A5C3Q6E6-F1
#
_cell.length_a   1.000
_cell.length_b   1.000
_cell.length_c   1.000
_cell.angle_alpha   90.00
_cell.angle_beta   90.00
_cell.angle_gamma   90.00
#
_symmetry.space_group_name_H-M   'P 1'
#
loop_
_entity.id
_entity.type
_entity.pdbx_description
1 polymer ?
#
loop_
_entity_poly.entity_id
_entity_poly.type
_entity_poly.pdbx_seq_one_letter_code
_entity_poly.pdbx_strand_id
1 'polypeptide(L)'
;YISAIIRTYQQLTPLTPVCPIGDSLESPALGSLKIWVASTQTTITNLVIASQVPAFSFLSHTRVVCLPGFTTSIREELDVLREVDGEEALKLVQFEEDETNKRVVSSWPAVFDNGYAVGLGFQVDEGGMLEVVRRFKEEVVPGIA
;
A
#
# COMPACT_ATOMS: atom_id res chain seq x y z
N TYR A 1 -5.05 -6.51 -5.93
CA TYR A 1 -6.35 -5.87 -5.69
C TYR A 1 -6.19 -4.40 -5.33
N ILE A 2 -5.56 -4.02 -4.20
CA ILE A 2 -5.33 -2.60 -3.86
C ILE A 2 -4.36 -1.90 -4.81
N SER A 3 -3.25 -2.55 -5.16
CA SER A 3 -2.32 -2.01 -6.17
C SER A 3 -2.95 -1.84 -7.56
N ALA A 4 -4.07 -2.51 -7.87
CA ALA A 4 -4.74 -2.37 -9.16
C ALA A 4 -5.46 -1.02 -9.27
N ILE A 5 -5.99 -0.48 -8.17
CA ILE A 5 -6.64 0.85 -8.16
C ILE A 5 -5.66 1.91 -8.67
N ILE A 6 -4.40 1.83 -8.26
CA ILE A 6 -3.33 2.77 -8.65
C ILE A 6 -2.68 2.38 -10.00
N ARG A 7 -2.44 1.08 -10.25
CA ARG A 7 -1.72 0.60 -11.44
C ARG A 7 -2.54 0.64 -12.72
N THR A 8 -3.83 0.39 -12.63
CA THR A 8 -4.66 0.12 -13.81
C THR A 8 -5.14 1.41 -14.49
N TYR A 9 -5.21 2.53 -13.75
CA TYR A 9 -5.49 3.85 -14.33
C TYR A 9 -4.46 4.26 -15.40
N GLN A 10 -3.20 3.86 -15.23
CA GLN A 10 -2.10 4.21 -16.15
C GLN A 10 -2.06 3.36 -17.44
N GLN A 11 -3.13 2.61 -17.76
CA GLN A 11 -3.24 1.74 -18.94
C GLN A 11 -2.17 0.63 -19.06
N LEU A 12 -1.46 0.31 -17.97
CA LEU A 12 -0.41 -0.71 -17.94
C LEU A 12 -0.95 -2.15 -18.03
N THR A 13 -2.27 -2.32 -17.91
CA THR A 13 -2.95 -3.61 -17.99
C THR A 13 -4.34 -3.39 -18.57
N PRO A 14 -4.82 -4.20 -19.53
CA PRO A 14 -6.14 -4.02 -20.18
C PRO A 14 -7.34 -4.37 -19.28
N LEU A 15 -7.14 -4.41 -17.97
CA LEU A 15 -8.17 -4.71 -16.99
C LEU A 15 -8.79 -3.42 -16.49
N THR A 16 -10.02 -3.45 -16.00
CA THR A 16 -10.63 -2.30 -15.32
C THR A 16 -10.31 -2.41 -13.81
N PRO A 17 -9.90 -1.34 -13.11
CA PRO A 17 -9.64 -1.42 -11.68
C PRO A 17 -10.96 -1.62 -10.94
N VAL A 18 -11.15 -2.79 -10.34
CA VAL A 18 -12.30 -3.11 -9.50
C VAL A 18 -11.89 -3.04 -8.03
N CYS A 19 -12.58 -2.22 -7.25
CA CYS A 19 -12.46 -2.13 -5.81
C CYS A 19 -13.43 -3.11 -5.13
N PRO A 20 -12.93 -4.10 -4.37
CA PRO A 20 -13.77 -5.15 -3.77
C PRO A 20 -14.39 -4.79 -2.41
N ILE A 21 -14.10 -3.60 -1.86
CA ILE A 21 -14.35 -3.28 -0.44
C ILE A 21 -15.66 -2.51 -0.23
N GLY A 22 -16.21 -1.91 -1.28
CA GLY A 22 -17.46 -1.18 -1.24
C GLY A 22 -18.19 -1.23 -2.57
N ASP A 23 -19.42 -0.73 -2.56
CA ASP A 23 -20.35 -0.71 -3.69
C ASP A 23 -20.31 0.61 -4.50
N SER A 24 -19.68 1.65 -3.95
CA SER A 24 -19.63 2.97 -4.56
C SER A 24 -18.51 3.84 -3.95
N LEU A 25 -18.20 4.96 -4.62
CA LEU A 25 -17.30 5.98 -4.09
C LEU A 25 -17.75 6.52 -2.72
N GLU A 26 -19.04 6.49 -2.36
CA GLU A 26 -19.51 7.00 -1.07
C GLU A 26 -19.60 5.92 0.02
N SER A 27 -19.19 4.68 -0.30
CA SER A 27 -19.36 3.55 0.61
C SER A 27 -18.58 3.78 1.93
N PRO A 28 -19.23 3.67 3.10
CA PRO A 28 -18.57 3.85 4.39
C PRO A 28 -17.42 2.87 4.64
N ALA A 29 -17.51 1.67 4.03
CA ALA A 29 -16.52 0.61 4.15
C ALA A 29 -15.12 1.05 3.68
N LEU A 30 -15.05 1.98 2.72
CA LEU A 30 -13.79 2.50 2.19
C LEU A 30 -12.99 3.29 3.22
N GLY A 31 -13.67 3.92 4.19
CA GLY A 31 -13.02 4.65 5.27
C GLY A 31 -12.71 3.80 6.50
N SER A 32 -13.56 2.81 6.80
CA SER A 32 -13.42 1.97 7.99
C SER A 32 -12.37 0.88 7.85
N LEU A 33 -12.17 0.33 6.64
CA LEU A 33 -11.15 -0.68 6.42
C LEU A 33 -9.78 -0.02 6.34
N LYS A 34 -8.94 -0.32 7.34
CA LYS A 34 -7.57 0.14 7.44
C LYS A 34 -6.61 -1.00 7.13
N ILE A 35 -5.54 -0.69 6.42
CA ILE A 35 -4.54 -1.65 5.97
C ILE A 35 -3.15 -1.10 6.25
N TRP A 36 -2.20 -2.00 6.50
CA TRP A 36 -0.80 -1.68 6.67
C TRP A 36 -0.05 -1.85 5.35
N VAL A 37 0.64 -0.81 4.90
CA VAL A 37 1.31 -0.78 3.60
C VAL A 37 2.72 -0.18 3.70
N ALA A 38 3.53 -0.48 2.70
CA ALA A 38 4.82 0.15 2.45
C ALA A 38 5.02 0.29 0.93
N SER A 39 5.82 1.26 0.50
CA SER A 39 6.13 1.44 -0.92
C SER A 39 7.01 0.30 -1.44
N THR A 40 7.04 0.14 -2.77
CA THR A 40 7.89 -0.87 -3.40
C THR A 40 9.38 -0.58 -3.15
N GLN A 41 9.79 0.69 -3.26
CA GLN A 41 11.17 1.12 -3.02
C GLN A 41 11.63 0.84 -1.58
N THR A 42 10.82 1.22 -0.59
CA THR A 42 11.12 0.97 0.83
C THR A 42 11.14 -0.53 1.12
N THR A 43 10.20 -1.30 0.54
CA THR A 43 10.19 -2.77 0.67
C THR A 43 11.48 -3.39 0.13
N ILE A 44 11.92 -3.00 -1.08
CA ILE A 44 13.17 -3.50 -1.67
C ILE A 44 14.38 -3.13 -0.81
N THR A 45 14.46 -1.87 -0.38
CA THR A 45 15.54 -1.38 0.49
C THR A 45 15.60 -2.18 1.79
N ASN A 46 14.45 -2.43 2.40
CA ASN A 46 14.34 -3.23 3.61
C ASN A 46 14.70 -4.70 3.40
N LEU A 47 14.40 -5.30 2.25
CA LEU A 47 14.85 -6.66 1.94
C LEU A 47 16.40 -6.74 1.84
N VAL A 48 17.03 -5.72 1.27
CA VAL A 48 18.50 -5.62 1.25
C VAL A 48 19.05 -5.47 2.66
N ILE A 49 18.46 -4.61 3.50
CA ILE A 49 18.85 -4.43 4.90
C ILE A 49 18.69 -5.74 5.68
N ALA A 50 17.58 -6.45 5.50
CA ALA A 50 17.31 -7.74 6.16
C ALA A 50 18.45 -8.74 5.95
N SER A 51 19.04 -8.76 4.75
CA SER A 51 20.17 -9.64 4.42
C SER A 51 21.46 -9.32 5.18
N GLN A 52 21.58 -8.11 5.72
CA GLN A 52 22.78 -7.56 6.36
C GLN A 52 22.65 -7.45 7.88
N VAL A 53 21.46 -7.66 8.46
CA VAL A 53 21.25 -7.57 9.91
C VAL A 53 22.06 -8.67 10.63
N PRO A 54 22.98 -8.31 11.53
CA PRO A 54 23.74 -9.29 12.28
C PRO A 54 22.84 -10.18 13.15
N ALA A 55 23.13 -11.47 13.22
CA ALA A 55 22.30 -12.43 13.95
C ALA A 55 22.12 -12.11 15.45
N PHE A 56 23.08 -11.40 16.07
CA PHE A 56 23.03 -11.00 17.47
C PHE A 56 22.18 -9.75 17.74
N SER A 57 21.80 -9.01 16.69
CA SER A 57 20.96 -7.81 16.80
C SER A 57 19.48 -8.14 17.00
N PHE A 58 19.05 -9.33 16.54
CA PHE A 58 17.68 -9.80 16.75
C PHE A 58 17.41 -10.14 18.21
N LEU A 59 16.13 -10.05 18.61
CA LEU A 59 15.69 -10.55 19.91
C LEU A 59 16.09 -12.02 20.09
N SER A 60 16.46 -12.40 21.31
CA SER A 60 16.97 -13.75 21.62
C SER A 60 16.03 -14.89 21.21
N HIS A 61 14.72 -14.62 21.19
CA HIS A 61 13.67 -15.62 20.95
C HIS A 61 13.07 -15.58 19.53
N THR A 62 13.47 -14.64 18.66
CA THR A 62 12.88 -14.53 17.32
C THR A 62 13.86 -13.96 16.28
N ARG A 63 13.62 -14.29 15.02
CA ARG A 63 14.24 -13.65 13.84
C ARG A 63 13.19 -13.01 12.94
N VAL A 64 11.92 -13.08 13.35
CA VAL A 64 10.80 -12.49 12.62
C VAL A 64 10.80 -10.99 12.87
N VAL A 65 10.74 -10.22 11.80
CA VAL A 65 10.58 -8.76 11.82
C VAL A 65 9.39 -8.44 10.94
N CYS A 66 8.38 -7.78 11.49
CA CYS A 66 7.33 -7.16 10.67
C CYS A 66 7.96 -5.96 9.98
N LEU A 67 7.96 -5.95 8.64
CA LEU A 67 8.53 -4.85 7.89
C LEU A 67 7.80 -3.54 8.23
N PRO A 68 8.56 -2.46 8.47
CA PRO A 68 7.98 -1.20 8.85
C PRO A 68 7.19 -0.59 7.70
N GLY A 69 6.18 0.19 8.05
CA GLY A 69 5.24 0.78 7.11
C GLY A 69 4.33 1.79 7.79
N PHE A 70 3.19 2.05 7.16
CA PHE A 70 2.16 2.95 7.68
C PHE A 70 0.76 2.43 7.38
N THR A 71 -0.22 2.95 8.10
CA THR A 71 -1.63 2.61 7.91
C THR A 71 -2.28 3.56 6.90
N THR A 72 -3.07 3.01 5.98
CA THR A 72 -3.94 3.77 5.08
C THR A 72 -5.33 3.13 4.99
N SER A 73 -6.33 3.85 4.51
CA SER A 73 -7.62 3.31 4.06
C SER A 73 -7.78 3.44 2.54
N ILE A 74 -8.76 2.71 1.99
CA ILE A 74 -9.10 2.82 0.56
C ILE A 74 -9.60 4.23 0.22
N ARG A 75 -10.31 4.89 1.15
CA ARG A 75 -10.69 6.30 1.03
C ARG A 75 -9.48 7.20 0.78
N GLU A 76 -8.46 7.07 1.63
CA GLU A 76 -7.22 7.85 1.54
C GLU A 76 -6.49 7.59 0.22
N GLU A 77 -6.47 6.34 -0.25
CA GLU A 77 -5.89 5.99 -1.56
C GLU A 77 -6.64 6.62 -2.74
N LEU A 78 -7.97 6.62 -2.71
CA LEU A 78 -8.81 7.24 -3.75
C LEU A 78 -8.67 8.77 -3.76
N ASP A 79 -8.56 9.39 -2.58
CA ASP A 79 -8.37 10.83 -2.46
C ASP A 79 -6.96 11.23 -2.97
N VAL A 80 -5.93 10.43 -2.67
CA VAL A 80 -4.59 10.60 -3.24
C VAL A 80 -4.59 10.41 -4.76
N LEU A 81 -5.30 9.41 -5.28
CA LEU A 81 -5.43 9.20 -6.73
C LEU A 81 -6.05 10.43 -7.40
N ARG A 82 -7.12 10.98 -6.81
CA ARG A 82 -7.75 12.23 -7.28
C ARG A 82 -6.77 13.40 -7.24
N GLU A 83 -5.94 13.51 -6.20
CA GLU A 83 -4.95 14.59 -6.09
C GLU A 83 -3.86 14.48 -7.16
N VAL A 84 -3.34 13.28 -7.41
CA VAL A 84 -2.18 13.07 -8.30
C VAL A 84 -2.56 13.04 -9.79
N ASP A 85 -3.73 12.49 -10.13
CA ASP A 85 -4.15 12.23 -11.51
C ASP A 85 -5.50 12.86 -11.88
N GLY A 86 -6.18 13.50 -10.93
CA GLY A 86 -7.43 14.22 -11.17
C GLY A 86 -8.69 13.34 -11.17
N GLU A 87 -9.84 13.99 -11.40
CA GLU A 87 -11.16 13.35 -11.31
C GLU A 87 -11.40 12.30 -12.41
N GLU A 88 -10.81 12.47 -13.59
CA GLU A 88 -10.93 11.49 -14.68
C GLU A 88 -10.31 10.14 -14.31
N ALA A 89 -9.28 10.14 -13.45
CA ALA A 89 -8.67 8.93 -12.94
C ALA A 89 -9.59 8.17 -12.01
N LEU A 90 -10.22 8.90 -11.10
CA LEU A 90 -11.13 8.33 -10.13
C LEU A 90 -12.34 7.66 -10.81
N LYS A 91 -12.84 8.23 -11.92
CA LYS A 91 -13.95 7.66 -12.71
C LYS A 91 -13.65 6.31 -13.33
N LEU A 92 -12.38 5.93 -13.49
CA LEU A 92 -12.03 4.61 -14.03
C LEU A 92 -12.16 3.50 -12.97
N VAL A 93 -12.24 3.85 -11.68
CA VAL A 93 -12.40 2.88 -10.60
C VAL A 93 -13.83 2.38 -10.57
N GLN A 94 -14.00 1.08 -10.77
CA GLN A 94 -15.26 0.37 -10.61
C GLN A 94 -15.36 -0.23 -9.20
N PHE A 95 -16.58 -0.39 -8.70
CA PHE A 95 -16.86 -0.92 -7.38
C PHE A 95 -17.70 -2.18 -7.52
N GLU A 96 -17.23 -3.28 -6.93
CA GLU A 96 -17.94 -4.55 -6.89
C GLU A 96 -17.67 -5.18 -5.53
N GLU A 97 -18.60 -5.03 -4.58
CA GLU A 97 -18.39 -5.50 -3.21
C GLU A 97 -18.23 -7.04 -3.17
N ASP A 98 -17.13 -7.49 -2.57
CA ASP A 98 -16.83 -8.89 -2.34
C ASP A 98 -16.64 -9.14 -0.84
N GLU A 99 -17.68 -9.72 -0.24
CA GLU A 99 -17.73 -10.08 1.18
C GLU A 99 -16.60 -11.04 1.62
N THR A 100 -16.12 -11.90 0.72
CA THR A 100 -15.01 -12.81 1.04
C THR A 100 -13.71 -12.03 1.14
N ASN A 101 -13.42 -11.18 0.16
CA ASN A 101 -12.22 -10.32 0.20
C ASN A 101 -12.27 -9.36 1.40
N LYS A 102 -13.41 -8.71 1.62
CA LYS A 102 -13.61 -7.79 2.75
C LYS A 102 -13.32 -8.46 4.09
N ARG A 103 -13.86 -9.66 4.33
CA ARG A 103 -13.63 -10.45 5.54
C ARG A 103 -12.16 -10.86 5.72
N VAL A 104 -11.48 -11.25 4.63
CA VAL A 104 -10.07 -11.64 4.70
C VAL A 104 -9.21 -10.44 5.06
N VAL A 105 -9.36 -9.32 4.34
CA VAL A 105 -8.53 -8.12 4.56
C VAL A 105 -8.83 -7.51 5.93
N SER A 106 -10.09 -7.51 6.38
CA SER A 106 -10.45 -7.00 7.71
C SER A 106 -9.88 -7.81 8.87
N SER A 107 -9.42 -9.05 8.62
CA SER A 107 -8.80 -9.89 9.65
C SER A 107 -7.31 -9.59 9.87
N TRP A 108 -6.69 -8.83 8.97
CA TRP A 108 -5.29 -8.47 9.08
C TRP A 108 -5.09 -7.29 10.04
N PRO A 109 -3.98 -7.27 10.82
CA PRO A 109 -3.67 -6.11 11.64
C PRO A 109 -3.44 -4.88 10.77
N ALA A 110 -4.13 -3.79 11.12
CA ALA A 110 -4.02 -2.52 10.39
C ALA A 110 -2.87 -1.64 10.89
N VAL A 111 -2.31 -1.93 12.07
CA VAL A 111 -1.29 -1.11 12.75
C VAL A 111 -0.23 -2.03 13.34
N PHE A 112 1.03 -1.72 13.09
CA PHE A 112 2.18 -2.37 13.70
C PHE A 112 3.07 -1.33 14.38
N ASP A 113 3.84 -1.77 15.38
CA ASP A 113 4.91 -0.96 15.97
C ASP A 113 6.18 -1.06 15.11
N ASN A 114 6.61 0.08 14.58
CA ASN A 114 7.83 0.18 13.78
C ASN A 114 9.11 0.13 14.64
N GLY A 115 9.03 0.34 15.95
CA GLY A 115 10.19 0.56 16.82
C GLY A 115 11.24 -0.55 16.75
N TYR A 116 10.80 -1.81 16.76
CA TYR A 116 11.73 -2.95 16.68
C TYR A 116 12.46 -3.01 15.32
N ALA A 117 11.73 -2.84 14.22
CA ALA A 117 12.33 -2.86 12.89
C ALA A 117 13.28 -1.67 12.68
N VAL A 118 12.85 -0.46 13.06
CA VAL A 118 13.71 0.73 12.96
C VAL A 118 14.98 0.57 13.81
N GLY A 119 14.89 -0.06 15.00
CA GLY A 119 16.04 -0.36 15.84
C GLY A 119 17.06 -1.33 15.20
N LEU A 120 16.64 -2.16 14.24
CA LEU A 120 17.50 -3.02 13.44
C LEU A 120 18.07 -2.33 12.18
N GLY A 121 17.72 -1.06 11.95
CA GLY A 121 18.16 -0.26 10.81
C GLY A 121 17.23 -0.29 9.59
N PHE A 122 16.05 -0.91 9.70
CA PHE A 122 15.04 -0.85 8.64
C PHE A 122 14.49 0.58 8.48
N GLN A 123 14.04 0.91 7.27
CA GLN A 123 13.54 2.24 6.90
C GLN A 123 12.02 2.23 6.75
N VAL A 124 11.38 3.35 7.07
CA VAL A 124 9.93 3.54 6.91
C VAL A 124 9.67 4.58 5.83
N ASP A 125 8.56 4.44 5.10
CA ASP A 125 8.15 5.45 4.13
C ASP A 125 7.86 6.80 4.80
N GLU A 126 8.34 7.86 4.15
CA GLU A 126 8.04 9.25 4.51
C GLU A 126 7.05 9.86 3.52
N GLY A 127 6.18 10.76 4.00
CA GLY A 127 5.20 11.47 3.15
C GLY A 127 3.88 10.73 2.93
N GLY A 128 3.73 9.52 3.50
CA GLY A 128 2.48 8.74 3.46
C GLY A 128 2.07 8.33 2.04
N MET A 129 0.79 8.01 1.86
CA MET A 129 0.29 7.43 0.62
C MET A 129 0.47 8.35 -0.60
N LEU A 130 0.40 9.66 -0.41
CA LEU A 130 0.59 10.65 -1.47
C LEU A 130 1.95 10.51 -2.15
N GLU A 131 3.03 10.45 -1.37
CA GLU A 131 4.37 10.30 -1.96
C GLU A 131 4.61 8.91 -2.53
N VAL A 132 4.01 7.88 -1.95
CA VAL A 132 4.05 6.53 -2.54
C VAL A 132 3.46 6.53 -3.94
N VAL A 133 2.31 7.18 -4.15
CA VAL A 133 1.64 7.25 -5.46
C VAL A 133 2.40 8.14 -6.45
N ARG A 134 2.93 9.29 -6.01
CA ARG A 134 3.76 10.16 -6.86
C ARG A 134 5.01 9.44 -7.36
N ARG A 135 5.78 8.83 -6.46
CA ARG A 135 6.96 8.03 -6.83
C ARG A 135 6.60 6.87 -7.75
N PHE A 136 5.51 6.16 -7.46
CA PHE A 136 5.06 5.08 -8.32
C PHE A 136 4.78 5.55 -9.76
N LYS A 137 4.13 6.71 -9.93
CA LYS A 137 3.92 7.33 -11.24
C LYS A 137 5.24 7.70 -11.92
N GLU A 138 6.18 8.26 -11.17
CA GLU A 138 7.52 8.59 -11.69
C GLU A 138 8.37 7.37 -12.04
N GLU A 139 8.21 6.22 -11.39
CA GLU A 139 8.98 5.01 -11.69
C GLU A 139 8.43 4.26 -12.91
N VAL A 140 7.11 4.31 -13.10
CA VAL A 140 6.46 3.53 -14.15
C VAL A 140 6.42 4.26 -15.50
N VAL A 141 6.31 5.59 -15.51
CA VAL A 141 6.30 6.39 -16.75
C VAL A 141 7.62 6.29 -17.55
N PRO A 142 8.83 6.30 -16.93
CA PRO A 142 10.11 6.18 -17.65
C PRO A 142 10.44 4.77 -18.12
N GLY A 143 9.80 3.73 -17.58
CA GLY A 143 10.00 2.33 -18.01
C GLY A 143 9.39 1.98 -19.37
N ILE A 144 8.86 2.98 -20.09
CA ILE A 144 8.15 2.86 -21.36
C ILE A 144 8.93 3.57 -22.52
N ALA A 145 10.16 4.04 -22.27
CA ALA A 145 11.04 4.59 -23.31
C ALA A 145 12.07 3.57 -23.81
#